data_AF-A0A7J9VMU0-F1
#
_entry.id   AF-A0A7J9VMU0-F1
#
_cell.length_a   1.000
_cell.length_b   1.000
_cell.length_c   1.000
_cell.angle_alpha   90.00
_cell.angle_beta   90.00
_cell.angle_gamma   90.00
#
_symmetry.space_group_name_H-M   'P 1'
#
loop_
_entity.id
_entity.type
_entity.pdbx_description
1 polymer ?
#
loop_
_entity_poly.entity_id
_entity_poly.type
_entity_poly.pdbx_seq_one_letter_code
_entity_poly.pdbx_strand_id
1 'polypeptide(L)'
;MADYRDSPLYTDRQKLAIEYAQRFALDQRHLGLRFFERLRSHFSDQEIVELTVLLARFLGFGRFTKILGLDEICELPHDGR
;
A
#
# COMPACT_ATOMS: atom_id res chain seq x y z
N MET A 1 -11.46 12.78 3.05
CA MET A 1 -10.36 11.85 3.35
C MET A 1 -9.22 12.70 3.86
N ALA A 2 -8.80 12.54 5.13
CA ALA A 2 -7.61 13.25 5.60
C ALA A 2 -6.42 12.81 4.75
N ASP A 3 -5.63 13.75 4.23
CA ASP A 3 -4.41 13.40 3.50
C ASP A 3 -3.43 12.76 4.49
N TYR A 4 -3.13 11.48 4.29
CA TYR A 4 -2.22 10.73 5.15
C TYR A 4 -0.83 11.39 5.22
N ARG A 5 -0.49 12.22 4.22
CA ARG A 5 0.76 13.00 4.17
C ARG A 5 0.86 14.00 5.32
N ASP A 6 -0.24 14.66 5.67
CA ASP A 6 -0.28 15.68 6.72
C ASP A 6 -0.76 15.13 8.07
N SER A 7 -1.24 13.89 8.08
CA SER A 7 -1.74 13.26 9.30
C SER A 7 -0.63 13.10 10.34
N PRO A 8 -0.87 13.51 11.61
CA PRO A 8 0.05 13.27 12.72
C PRO A 8 0.01 11.81 13.21
N LEU A 9 -0.94 10.99 12.72
CA LEU A 9 -1.09 9.59 13.13
C LEU A 9 -0.04 8.65 12.51
N TYR A 10 0.67 9.12 11.48
CA TYR A 10 1.65 8.32 10.75
C TYR A 10 3.04 8.91 10.90
N THR A 11 4.01 8.04 11.15
CA THR A 11 5.44 8.38 11.05
C THR A 11 5.84 8.58 9.57
N ASP A 12 6.98 9.23 9.33
CA ASP A 12 7.51 9.41 7.96
C ASP A 12 7.72 8.07 7.24
N ARG A 13 8.18 7.06 7.98
CA ARG A 13 8.31 5.68 7.49
C ARG A 13 6.98 5.10 7.03
N GLN A 14 5.91 5.28 7.81
CA GLN A 14 4.56 4.82 7.46
C GLN A 14 3.97 5.59 6.28
N LYS A 15 4.14 6.92 6.25
CA LYS A 15 3.72 7.75 5.11
C LYS A 15 4.41 7.31 3.82
N LEU A 16 5.69 6.99 3.88
CA LEU A 16 6.44 6.52 2.72
C LEU A 16 5.98 5.12 2.26
N ALA A 17 5.63 4.22 3.18
CA ALA A 17 5.02 2.93 2.83
C ALA A 17 3.64 3.10 2.16
N ILE A 18 2.81 4.03 2.65
CA ILE A 18 1.51 4.36 2.02
C ILE A 18 1.74 4.94 0.62
N GLU A 19 2.71 5.85 0.45
CA GLU A 19 3.08 6.39 -0.85
C GLU A 19 3.56 5.28 -1.81
N TYR A 20 4.35 4.33 -1.32
CA TYR A 20 4.79 3.19 -2.12
C TYR A 20 3.61 2.34 -2.56
N ALA A 21 2.69 2.00 -1.65
CA ALA A 21 1.49 1.25 -1.96
C ALA A 21 0.63 1.92 -3.04
N GLN A 22 0.42 3.24 -2.94
CA GLN A 22 -0.34 4.01 -3.92
C GLN A 22 0.31 4.01 -5.30
N ARG A 23 1.61 4.32 -5.37
CA ARG A 23 2.35 4.33 -6.63
C ARG A 23 2.44 2.94 -7.23
N PHE A 24 2.67 1.90 -6.43
CA PHE A 24 2.72 0.52 -6.90
C PHE A 24 1.37 0.08 -7.50
N ALA A 25 0.24 0.49 -6.90
CA ALA A 25 -1.09 0.13 -7.39
C ALA A 25 -1.54 0.92 -8.63
N LEU A 26 -1.23 2.22 -8.70
CA LEU A 26 -1.80 3.15 -9.67
C LEU A 26 -0.81 3.61 -10.74
N ASP A 27 0.48 3.63 -10.42
CA ASP A 27 1.50 4.26 -11.25
C ASP A 27 2.90 3.64 -11.10
N GLN A 28 2.97 2.32 -11.27
CA GLN A 28 4.20 1.54 -11.09
C GLN A 28 5.35 1.99 -12.01
N ARG A 29 5.04 2.66 -13.13
CA ARG A 29 6.02 3.15 -14.12
C ARG A 29 6.86 4.32 -13.60
N HIS A 30 6.38 5.06 -12.59
CA HIS A 30 7.07 6.23 -12.04
C HIS A 30 7.72 5.96 -10.67
N LEU A 31 8.02 4.69 -10.36
CA LEU A 31 8.87 4.28 -9.25
C LEU A 31 10.36 4.40 -9.63
N GLY A 32 10.83 5.64 -9.77
CA GLY A 32 12.20 5.94 -10.16
C GLY A 32 13.23 5.84 -9.01
N LEU A 33 14.51 5.96 -9.37
CA LEU A 33 15.65 5.84 -8.45
C LEU A 33 15.51 6.73 -7.20
N ARG A 34 15.13 8.00 -7.36
CA ARG A 34 14.93 8.96 -6.25
C ARG A 34 13.91 8.49 -5.21
N PHE A 35 12.91 7.73 -5.63
CA PHE A 35 11.92 7.19 -4.71
C PHE A 35 12.52 6.04 -3.90
N PHE A 36 13.28 5.15 -4.54
CA PHE A 36 13.98 4.07 -3.84
C PHE A 36 15.09 4.57 -2.91
N GLU A 37 15.75 5.69 -3.23
CA GLU A 37 16.68 6.36 -2.31
C GLU A 37 15.98 6.80 -1.02
N ARG A 38 14.79 7.42 -1.13
CA ARG A 38 13.96 7.76 0.05
C ARG A 38 13.50 6.52 0.80
N LEU A 39 13.12 5.44 0.10
CA LEU A 39 12.77 4.17 0.76
C LEU A 39 13.95 3.64 1.58
N ARG A 40 15.15 3.64 1.01
CA ARG A 40 16.36 3.16 1.69
C ARG A 40 16.78 4.01 2.89
N SER A 41 16.32 5.25 3.01
CA SER A 41 16.58 6.05 4.22
C SER A 41 15.71 5.63 5.42
N HIS A 42 14.65 4.85 5.20
CA HIS A 42 13.73 4.39 6.25
C HIS A 42 13.58 2.86 6.35
N PHE A 43 14.00 2.12 5.32
CA PHE A 43 13.87 0.68 5.20
C PHE A 43 15.19 0.07 4.70
N SER A 44 15.55 -1.08 5.24
CA SER A 44 16.59 -1.94 4.67
C SER A 44 16.15 -2.55 3.34
N ASP A 45 17.09 -3.01 2.52
CA ASP A 45 16.78 -3.68 1.25
C ASP A 45 15.89 -4.93 1.47
N GLN A 46 16.09 -5.66 2.56
CA GLN A 46 15.22 -6.79 2.93
C GLN A 46 13.78 -6.33 3.19
N GLU A 47 13.59 -5.30 4.01
CA GLU A 47 12.26 -4.76 4.29
C GLU A 47 11.58 -4.20 3.03
N ILE A 48 12.35 -3.64 2.09
CA ILE A 48 11.81 -3.17 0.80
C ILE A 48 11.29 -4.35 -0.03
N VAL A 49 12.03 -5.46 -0.07
CA VAL A 49 11.60 -6.69 -0.77
C VAL A 49 10.33 -7.24 -0.10
N GLU A 50 10.32 -7.38 1.22
CA GLU A 50 9.16 -7.87 1.97
C GLU A 50 7.93 -6.98 1.75
N LEU A 51 8.10 -5.67 1.82
CA LEU A 51 7.04 -4.70 1.55
C LEU A 51 6.51 -4.86 0.12
N THR A 52 7.39 -5.03 -0.86
CA THR A 52 7.00 -5.23 -2.26
C THR A 52 6.20 -6.53 -2.45
N VAL A 53 6.61 -7.63 -1.80
CA VAL A 53 5.90 -8.90 -1.83
C VAL A 53 4.51 -8.77 -1.20
N LEU A 54 4.39 -8.07 -0.07
CA LEU A 54 3.09 -7.80 0.56
C LEU A 54 2.16 -7.01 -0.37
N LEU A 55 2.65 -5.94 -0.98
CA LEU A 55 1.87 -5.14 -1.93
C LEU A 55 1.40 -5.96 -3.14
N ALA A 56 2.31 -6.74 -3.74
CA ALA A 56 2.00 -7.61 -4.86
C ALA A 56 0.95 -8.68 -4.48
N ARG A 57 1.07 -9.28 -3.28
CA ARG A 57 0.13 -10.27 -2.77
C ARG A 57 -1.26 -9.68 -2.61
N PHE A 58 -1.42 -8.55 -1.94
CA PHE A 58 -2.74 -7.96 -1.70
C PHE A 58 -3.41 -7.46 -2.99
N LEU A 59 -2.65 -6.84 -3.89
CA LEU A 59 -3.19 -6.40 -5.18
C LEU A 59 -3.52 -7.57 -6.11
N GLY A 60 -2.66 -8.59 -6.14
CA GLY A 60 -2.94 -9.84 -6.85
C GLY A 60 -4.19 -10.52 -6.30
N PHE A 61 -4.33 -10.55 -4.98
CA PHE A 61 -5.49 -11.09 -4.29
C PHE A 61 -6.78 -10.40 -4.71
N GLY A 62 -6.85 -9.08 -4.54
CA GLY A 62 -8.04 -8.31 -4.93
C GLY A 62 -8.38 -8.41 -6.43
N ARG A 63 -7.38 -8.59 -7.31
CA ARG A 63 -7.62 -8.79 -8.74
C ARG A 63 -8.18 -10.18 -9.03
N PHE A 64 -7.60 -11.24 -8.49
CA PHE A 64 -8.07 -12.59 -8.79
C PHE A 64 -9.44 -12.86 -8.18
N THR A 65 -9.71 -12.35 -6.97
CA THR A 65 -11.03 -12.54 -6.33
C THR A 65 -12.11 -11.93 -7.20
N LYS A 66 -11.87 -10.72 -7.71
CA LYS A 66 -12.78 -10.05 -8.66
C LYS A 66 -12.93 -10.81 -9.98
N ILE A 67 -11.84 -11.35 -10.55
CA ILE A 67 -11.90 -12.15 -11.80
C ILE A 67 -12.73 -13.41 -11.61
N LEU A 68 -12.61 -14.07 -10.46
CA LEU A 68 -13.29 -15.33 -10.15
C LEU A 68 -14.69 -15.13 -9.54
N GLY A 69 -15.12 -13.88 -9.29
CA GLY A 69 -16.38 -13.58 -8.62
C GLY A 69 -16.42 -14.01 -7.15
N LEU A 70 -15.26 -14.05 -6.48
CA LEU A 70 -15.09 -14.44 -5.08
C LEU A 70 -15.02 -13.23 -4.13
N ASP A 71 -15.41 -12.05 -4.58
CA ASP A 71 -15.43 -10.81 -3.79
C ASP A 71 -16.73 -10.64 -2.99
N GLU A 72 -17.37 -11.75 -2.58
CA GLU A 72 -18.55 -11.74 -1.71
C GLU A 72 -18.29 -10.86 -0.48
N ILE A 73 -19.17 -9.90 -0.30
CA ILE A 73 -19.01 -8.84 0.69
C ILE A 73 -19.43 -9.42 2.04
N CYS A 74 -18.48 -9.52 2.97
CA CYS A 74 -18.84 -9.66 4.37
C CYS A 74 -19.38 -8.30 4.81
N GLU A 75 -20.69 -8.17 4.99
CA GLU A 75 -21.29 -6.94 5.50
C GLU A 75 -20.73 -6.69 6.90
N LEU A 76 -20.01 -5.58 7.06
CA LEU A 76 -19.61 -5.14 8.37
C LEU A 76 -20.89 -4.77 9.14
N PRO A 77 -21.09 -5.29 10.35
CA PRO A 77 -22.23 -4.87 11.15
C PRO A 77 -22.17 -3.34 11.31
N HIS A 78 -23.19 -2.67 10.81
CA HIS A 78 -23.39 -1.24 11.05
C HIS A 78 -23.78 -1.06 12.52
N ASP A 79 -22.81 -0.81 13.41
CA ASP A 79 -23.11 -0.25 14.71
C ASP A 79 -23.56 1.20 14.48
N GLY A 80 -24.86 1.42 14.55
CA GLY A 80 -25.51 2.71 14.34
C GLY A 80 -25.28 3.68 15.50
N ARG A 81 -24.02 4.08 15.71
CA ARG A 81 -23.65 5.25 16.52
C ARG A 81 -22.92 6.30 15.70
#